data_AF-A0A914EJG5-F1
#
_entry.id   AF-A0A914EJG5-F1
#
_cell.length_a   1.000
_cell.length_b   1.000
_cell.length_c   1.000
_cell.angle_alpha   90.00
_cell.angle_beta   90.00
_cell.angle_gamma   90.00
#
_symmetry.space_group_name_H-M   'P 1'
#
loop_
_entity.id
_entity.type
_entity.pdbx_description
1 polymer ?
#
loop_
_entity_poly.entity_id
_entity_poly.type
_entity_poly.pdbx_seq_one_letter_code
_entity_poly.pdbx_strand_id
1 'polypeptide(L)'
;MIACDDNGNHAVLVEHDNSDSYALAVDWIHGLLFWADFELNNLRKINVMDLNTKQRKVLFKNLVRPEFIAVDPSKGLIFWSDRGRIERASMDGNDRMTIANSSSSFRIALDIFNERVYLIYSKTIASVDYNGNDWRTILLSDTHIKQPMSLAMFEEKLYWADFDQHGVFVMNKFNGTEIRKSTGQSVQSTGQGVQSTGQGVHSTGQGVHSTGHSVHSTSWCPIDWECHFI
;
A
#
# COMPACT_ATOMS: atom_id res chain seq x y z
N MET A 1 16.48 -1.98 5.72
CA MET A 1 15.32 -1.89 4.81
C MET A 1 15.73 -2.35 3.43
N ILE A 2 15.01 -3.31 2.87
CA ILE A 2 15.26 -3.90 1.54
C ILE A 2 14.08 -3.52 0.64
N ALA A 3 14.36 -3.07 -0.58
CA ALA A 3 13.36 -2.94 -1.64
C ALA A 3 13.52 -4.08 -2.64
N CYS A 4 12.41 -4.52 -3.23
CA CYS A 4 12.37 -5.53 -4.27
C CYS A 4 11.75 -4.93 -5.53
N ASP A 5 12.29 -5.23 -6.70
CA ASP A 5 11.66 -4.89 -7.98
C ASP A 5 10.70 -6.00 -8.45
N ASP A 6 9.97 -5.74 -9.54
CA ASP A 6 9.00 -6.69 -10.13
C ASP A 6 9.68 -7.97 -10.66
N ASN A 7 11.00 -7.97 -10.85
CA ASN A 7 11.77 -9.12 -11.29
C ASN A 7 12.34 -9.94 -10.10
N GLY A 8 12.06 -9.53 -8.86
CA GLY A 8 12.57 -10.17 -7.65
C GLY A 8 14.03 -9.82 -7.34
N ASN A 9 14.59 -8.75 -7.91
CA ASN A 9 15.89 -8.23 -7.51
C ASN A 9 15.76 -7.41 -6.23
N HIS A 10 16.70 -7.59 -5.31
CA HIS A 10 16.66 -6.97 -4.00
C HIS A 10 17.77 -5.92 -3.87
N ALA A 11 17.44 -4.75 -3.34
CA ALA A 11 18.39 -3.69 -3.04
C ALA A 11 18.26 -3.27 -1.57
N VAL A 12 19.39 -3.22 -0.84
CA VAL A 12 19.43 -2.64 0.51
C VAL A 12 19.35 -1.12 0.35
N LEU A 13 18.26 -0.52 0.85
CA LEU A 13 18.03 0.92 0.77
C LEU A 13 18.55 1.66 1.99
N VAL A 14 18.42 1.05 3.17
CA VAL A 14 18.91 1.59 4.43
C VAL A 14 19.48 0.43 5.22
N GLU A 15 20.78 0.44 5.43
CA GLU A 15 21.45 -0.44 6.38
C GLU A 15 21.41 0.23 7.75
N HIS A 16 21.04 -0.53 8.78
CA HIS A 16 20.86 -0.01 10.13
C HIS A 16 21.54 -0.95 11.10
N ASP A 17 22.44 -0.42 11.92
CA ASP A 17 23.15 -1.19 12.95
C ASP A 17 22.26 -1.51 14.17
N ASN A 18 21.02 -1.00 14.18
CA ASN A 18 20.10 -1.13 15.29
C ASN A 18 18.65 -1.38 14.84
N SER A 19 17.97 -2.28 15.56
CA SER A 19 16.87 -3.11 15.03
C SER A 19 15.46 -2.50 15.07
N ASP A 20 15.29 -1.28 15.57
CA ASP A 20 13.96 -0.74 15.88
C ASP A 20 13.55 0.43 14.96
N SER A 21 13.28 0.13 13.68
CA SER A 21 12.50 1.04 12.80
C SER A 21 11.02 0.67 12.89
N TYR A 22 10.19 1.61 13.36
CA TYR A 22 8.77 1.32 13.67
C TYR A 22 7.79 1.68 12.55
N ALA A 23 8.15 2.60 11.65
CA ALA A 23 7.25 3.09 10.61
C ALA A 23 8.00 3.59 9.38
N LEU A 24 7.39 3.40 8.22
CA LEU A 24 7.86 3.93 6.95
C LEU A 24 6.68 4.39 6.08
N ALA A 25 6.96 5.31 5.17
CA ALA A 25 6.03 5.75 4.13
C ALA A 25 6.80 6.11 2.87
N VAL A 26 6.18 5.94 1.71
CA VAL A 26 6.79 6.21 0.41
C VAL A 26 5.97 7.27 -0.32
N ASP A 27 6.64 8.32 -0.78
CA ASP A 27 6.13 9.23 -1.79
C ASP A 27 6.45 8.65 -3.17
N TRP A 28 5.42 8.13 -3.83
CA TRP A 28 5.54 7.53 -5.15
C TRP A 28 5.60 8.54 -6.31
N ILE A 29 5.29 9.82 -6.07
CA ILE A 29 5.33 10.87 -7.09
C ILE A 29 6.76 11.41 -7.20
N HIS A 30 7.39 11.72 -6.07
CA HIS A 30 8.72 12.33 -6.01
C HIS A 30 9.85 11.32 -5.75
N GLY A 31 9.50 10.05 -5.51
CA GLY A 31 10.48 9.01 -5.20
C GLY A 31 11.18 9.24 -3.87
N LEU A 32 10.43 9.60 -2.83
CA LEU A 32 10.98 9.83 -1.48
C LEU A 32 10.57 8.70 -0.54
N LEU A 33 11.48 8.33 0.36
CA LEU A 33 11.25 7.39 1.44
C LEU A 33 11.35 8.09 2.77
N PHE A 34 10.29 8.01 3.57
CA PHE A 34 10.25 8.51 4.94
C PHE A 34 10.26 7.35 5.92
N TRP A 35 11.00 7.48 7.02
CA TRP A 35 10.96 6.47 8.08
C TRP A 35 11.26 7.05 9.46
N ALA A 36 10.62 6.46 10.46
CA ALA A 36 10.92 6.68 11.86
C ALA A 36 12.10 5.82 12.28
N ASP A 37 13.06 6.45 12.94
CA ASP A 37 14.30 5.85 13.39
C ASP A 37 14.48 6.05 14.89
N PHE A 38 15.06 5.07 15.55
CA PHE A 38 15.37 5.02 16.97
C PHE A 38 16.88 4.88 17.15
N GLU A 39 17.53 5.94 17.62
CA GLU A 39 18.94 5.88 18.01
C GLU A 39 19.10 5.50 19.49
N LEU A 40 20.25 4.90 19.81
CA LEU A 40 20.73 4.77 21.19
C LEU A 40 20.72 6.16 21.83
N ASN A 41 20.17 6.28 23.04
CA ASN A 41 19.84 7.53 23.76
C ASN A 41 18.42 8.11 23.55
N ASN A 42 17.45 7.31 23.06
CA ASN A 42 16.05 7.76 22.86
C ASN A 42 15.89 8.93 21.89
N LEU A 43 16.89 9.18 21.03
CA LEU A 43 16.79 10.20 19.99
C LEU A 43 15.98 9.61 18.84
N ARG A 44 14.68 9.92 18.84
CA ARG A 44 13.76 9.48 17.80
C ARG A 44 13.61 10.58 16.77
N LYS A 45 13.66 10.18 15.51
CA LYS A 45 13.65 11.09 14.37
C LYS A 45 12.84 10.52 13.22
N ILE A 46 12.32 11.40 12.39
CA ILE A 46 11.81 11.02 11.06
C ILE A 46 12.86 11.48 10.05
N ASN A 47 13.31 10.56 9.21
CA ASN A 47 14.24 10.81 8.12
C ASN A 47 13.49 10.80 6.80
N VAL A 48 14.10 11.44 5.80
CA VAL A 48 13.71 11.34 4.40
C VAL A 48 14.94 10.95 3.58
N MET A 49 14.73 10.15 2.54
CA MET A 49 15.74 9.81 1.54
C MET A 49 15.15 9.92 0.15
N ASP A 50 15.90 10.53 -0.76
CA ASP A 50 15.63 10.45 -2.19
C ASP A 50 16.03 9.07 -2.71
N LEU A 51 15.07 8.32 -3.27
CA LEU A 51 15.28 6.96 -3.75
C LEU A 51 16.18 6.88 -4.99
N ASN A 52 16.30 7.97 -5.75
CA ASN A 52 17.14 8.06 -6.94
C ASN A 52 18.58 8.44 -6.56
N THR A 53 18.76 9.51 -5.79
CA THR A 53 20.08 10.05 -5.43
C THR A 53 20.68 9.39 -4.19
N LYS A 54 19.88 8.65 -3.42
CA LYS A 54 20.23 8.07 -2.11
C LYS A 54 20.65 9.10 -1.06
N GLN A 55 20.40 10.39 -1.29
CA GLN A 55 20.67 11.43 -0.31
C GLN A 55 19.66 11.36 0.84
N ARG A 56 20.17 11.37 2.08
CA ARG A 56 19.38 11.31 3.31
C ARG A 56 19.42 12.63 4.07
N LYS A 57 18.29 13.02 4.65
CA LYS A 57 18.16 14.15 5.57
C LYS A 57 17.33 13.75 6.80
N VAL A 58 17.70 14.27 7.97
CA VAL A 58 16.83 14.20 9.15
C VAL A 58 15.80 15.33 9.06
N LEU A 59 14.51 14.97 9.00
CA LEU A 59 13.43 15.92 8.81
C LEU A 59 12.89 16.45 10.16
N PHE A 60 12.65 15.55 11.11
CA PHE A 60 12.19 15.90 12.46
C PHE A 60 13.05 15.20 13.51
N LYS A 61 13.39 15.92 14.59
CA LYS A 61 14.18 15.44 15.72
C LYS A 61 13.38 15.52 17.03
N ASN A 62 13.88 14.87 18.08
CA ASN A 62 13.33 14.91 19.44
C ASN A 62 11.86 14.45 19.50
N LEU A 63 11.51 13.43 18.69
CA LEU A 63 10.20 12.80 18.74
C LEU A 63 10.11 11.90 19.98
N VAL A 64 8.90 11.65 20.46
CA VAL A 64 8.73 10.90 21.72
C VAL A 64 8.52 9.41 21.47
N ARG A 65 7.64 9.08 20.53
CA ARG A 65 7.31 7.72 20.09
C ARG A 65 6.57 7.78 18.75
N PRO A 66 7.27 8.00 17.62
CA PRO A 66 6.68 7.94 16.30
C PRO A 66 6.33 6.49 15.94
N GLU A 67 5.05 6.17 15.73
CA GLU A 67 4.59 4.78 15.52
C GLU A 67 3.99 4.51 14.14
N PHE A 68 3.40 5.51 13.50
CA PHE A 68 2.82 5.40 12.16
C PHE A 68 3.17 6.64 11.37
N ILE A 69 3.47 6.47 10.07
CA ILE A 69 3.75 7.55 9.13
C ILE A 69 2.88 7.31 7.89
N ALA A 70 2.31 8.39 7.37
CA ALA A 70 1.64 8.40 6.08
C ALA A 70 1.96 9.71 5.35
N VAL A 71 1.85 9.69 4.03
CA VAL A 71 2.21 10.83 3.18
C VAL A 71 1.10 11.10 2.17
N ASP A 72 0.91 12.38 1.87
CA ASP A 72 0.13 12.83 0.72
C ASP A 72 1.06 13.60 -0.23
N PRO A 73 1.63 12.90 -1.23
CA PRO A 73 2.51 13.50 -2.22
C PRO A 73 1.88 14.64 -3.01
N SER A 74 0.57 14.59 -3.26
CA SER A 74 -0.13 15.60 -4.08
C SER A 74 -0.18 16.97 -3.41
N LYS A 75 -0.05 17.01 -2.08
CA LYS A 75 -0.01 18.22 -1.26
C LYS A 75 1.36 18.50 -0.65
N GLY A 76 2.33 17.59 -0.83
CA GLY A 76 3.62 17.66 -0.16
C GLY A 76 3.49 17.60 1.36
N LEU A 77 2.57 16.79 1.89
CA LEU A 77 2.30 16.69 3.33
C LEU A 77 2.70 15.33 3.91
N ILE A 78 3.25 15.35 5.12
CA ILE A 78 3.54 14.17 5.93
C ILE A 78 2.73 14.19 7.22
N PHE A 79 2.21 13.03 7.60
CA PHE A 79 1.45 12.80 8.81
C PHE A 79 2.11 11.69 9.62
N TRP A 80 2.16 11.85 10.94
CA TRP A 80 2.63 10.77 11.81
C TRP A 80 1.95 10.78 13.17
N SER A 81 1.89 9.62 13.81
CA SER A 81 1.45 9.53 15.20
C SER A 81 2.67 9.56 16.14
N ASP A 82 2.62 10.39 17.18
CA ASP A 82 3.70 10.57 18.16
C ASP A 82 3.14 10.73 19.59
N ARG A 83 3.24 9.67 20.41
CA ARG A 83 2.74 9.62 21.80
C ARG A 83 1.34 10.22 21.96
N GLY A 84 0.36 9.61 21.29
CA GLY A 84 -1.04 10.03 21.41
C GLY A 84 -1.34 11.39 20.76
N ARG A 85 -0.48 11.86 19.85
CA ARG A 85 -0.78 12.96 18.95
C ARG A 85 -0.75 12.47 17.51
N ILE A 86 -1.53 13.10 16.65
CA ILE A 86 -1.31 13.07 15.20
C ILE A 86 -0.74 14.42 14.82
N GLU A 87 0.43 14.40 14.23
CA GLU A 87 1.15 15.57 13.75
C GLU A 87 1.09 15.58 12.22
N ARG A 88 1.02 16.78 11.66
CA ARG A 88 1.12 17.07 10.22
C ARG A 88 2.23 18.08 10.00
N ALA A 89 2.95 17.97 8.89
CA ALA A 89 3.88 18.98 8.43
C ALA A 89 4.00 18.96 6.90
N SER A 90 4.65 19.96 6.34
CA SER A 90 5.15 19.92 4.97
C SER A 90 6.33 18.93 4.87
N MET A 91 6.45 18.22 3.75
CA MET A 91 7.50 17.22 3.51
C MET A 91 8.92 17.80 3.46
N ASP A 92 9.05 19.13 3.35
CA ASP A 92 10.31 19.85 3.44
C ASP A 92 10.78 20.11 4.90
N GLY A 93 9.89 19.87 5.86
CA GLY A 93 10.13 19.99 7.30
C GLY A 93 9.46 21.20 7.96
N ASN A 94 8.69 21.99 7.21
CA ASN A 94 8.04 23.21 7.70
C ASN A 94 6.59 22.99 8.15
N ASP A 95 5.99 24.02 8.75
CA ASP A 95 4.56 24.11 9.08
C ASP A 95 4.01 22.93 9.90
N ARG A 96 4.82 22.43 10.84
CA ARG A 96 4.41 21.36 11.76
C ARG A 96 3.26 21.83 12.66
N MET A 97 2.19 21.05 12.71
CA MET A 97 1.07 21.24 13.62
C MET A 97 0.50 19.92 14.14
N THR A 98 -0.07 19.94 15.35
CA THR A 98 -0.84 18.83 15.89
C THR A 98 -2.30 18.93 15.41
N ILE A 99 -2.82 17.88 14.77
CA ILE A 99 -4.19 17.84 14.24
C ILE A 99 -5.14 16.98 15.10
N ALA A 100 -4.61 16.12 15.96
CA ALA A 100 -5.37 15.36 16.93
C ALA A 100 -4.53 15.03 18.16
N ASN A 101 -5.17 14.91 19.33
CA ASN A 101 -4.50 14.57 20.59
C ASN A 101 -5.41 13.69 21.46
N SER A 102 -4.82 12.69 22.13
CA SER A 102 -5.47 11.73 23.00
C SER A 102 -4.46 11.15 24.00
N SER A 103 -4.95 10.56 25.08
CA SER A 103 -4.12 9.75 25.99
C SER A 103 -3.68 8.42 25.38
N SER A 104 -4.37 7.96 24.32
CA SER A 104 -4.09 6.70 23.62
C SER A 104 -3.33 6.94 22.32
N SER A 105 -2.48 5.98 21.93
CA SER A 105 -1.79 6.02 20.64
C SER A 105 -2.77 5.87 19.47
N PHE A 106 -2.45 6.51 18.35
CA PHE A 106 -3.23 6.48 17.12
C PHE A 106 -2.61 5.51 16.10
N ARG A 107 -3.45 4.77 15.38
CA ARG A 107 -3.14 4.24 14.04
C ARG A 107 -3.82 5.12 13.02
N ILE A 108 -3.15 5.42 11.92
CA ILE A 108 -3.64 6.39 10.92
C ILE A 108 -3.66 5.77 9.53
N ALA A 109 -4.63 6.20 8.72
CA ALA A 109 -4.70 5.98 7.28
C ALA A 109 -5.22 7.26 6.62
N LEU A 110 -4.72 7.59 5.43
CA LEU A 110 -5.13 8.81 4.71
C LEU A 110 -6.17 8.50 3.64
N ASP A 111 -7.17 9.36 3.55
CA ASP A 111 -8.00 9.52 2.36
C ASP A 111 -7.50 10.75 1.60
N ILE A 112 -6.59 10.51 0.65
CA ILE A 112 -5.90 11.58 -0.11
C ILE A 112 -6.89 12.40 -0.92
N PHE A 113 -7.92 11.75 -1.49
CA PHE A 113 -8.91 12.44 -2.33
C PHE A 113 -9.83 13.36 -1.53
N ASN A 114 -10.14 12.99 -0.29
CA ASN A 114 -11.04 13.76 0.56
C ASN A 114 -10.29 14.64 1.59
N GLU A 115 -8.96 14.64 1.56
CA GLU A 115 -8.10 15.39 2.50
C GLU A 115 -8.44 15.08 3.97
N ARG A 116 -8.61 13.79 4.28
CA ARG A 116 -8.94 13.31 5.64
C ARG A 116 -7.94 12.31 6.18
N VAL A 117 -7.72 12.38 7.48
CA VAL A 117 -7.06 11.35 8.25
C VAL A 117 -8.13 10.50 8.93
N TYR A 118 -8.10 9.20 8.67
CA TYR A 118 -8.84 8.21 9.46
C TYR A 118 -7.92 7.66 10.53
N LEU A 119 -8.48 7.46 11.72
CA LEU A 119 -7.71 7.10 12.89
C LEU A 119 -8.47 6.14 13.79
N ILE A 120 -7.72 5.25 14.42
CA ILE A 120 -8.20 4.38 15.49
C ILE A 120 -7.37 4.64 16.74
N TYR A 121 -8.06 4.78 17.87
CA TYR A 121 -7.45 4.98 19.18
C TYR A 121 -8.37 4.42 20.25
N SER A 122 -7.79 3.75 21.25
CA SER A 122 -8.57 3.06 22.30
C SER A 122 -9.66 2.16 21.67
N LYS A 123 -10.94 2.55 21.80
CA LYS A 123 -12.14 1.82 21.34
C LYS A 123 -12.89 2.55 20.23
N THR A 124 -12.24 3.53 19.62
CA THR A 124 -12.87 4.50 18.73
C THR A 124 -12.19 4.48 17.36
N ILE A 125 -13.01 4.43 16.30
CA ILE A 125 -12.61 4.83 14.95
C ILE A 125 -13.24 6.19 14.66
N ALA A 126 -12.41 7.13 14.21
CA ALA A 126 -12.80 8.48 13.89
C ALA A 126 -12.11 8.96 12.60
N SER A 127 -12.53 10.13 12.13
CA SER A 127 -11.83 10.87 11.08
C SER A 127 -11.74 12.35 11.44
N VAL A 128 -10.74 13.02 10.87
CA VAL A 128 -10.51 14.45 10.99
C VAL A 128 -9.98 14.97 9.65
N ASP A 129 -10.24 16.22 9.29
CA ASP A 129 -9.61 16.81 8.11
C ASP A 129 -8.10 17.04 8.34
N TYR A 130 -7.37 17.35 7.27
CA TYR A 130 -5.92 17.61 7.35
C TYR A 130 -5.53 18.80 8.24
N ASN A 131 -6.46 19.70 8.58
CA ASN A 131 -6.19 20.86 9.43
C ASN A 131 -6.62 20.62 10.89
N GLY A 132 -7.12 19.43 11.23
CA GLY A 132 -7.58 19.11 12.58
C GLY A 132 -9.04 19.50 12.85
N ASN A 133 -9.80 19.92 11.83
CA ASN A 133 -11.21 20.26 11.98
C ASN A 133 -12.14 19.12 11.53
N ASP A 134 -13.45 19.36 11.66
CA ASP A 134 -14.50 18.43 11.23
C ASP A 134 -14.27 17.01 11.77
N TRP A 135 -14.03 16.92 13.08
CA TRP A 135 -13.89 15.66 13.79
C TRP A 135 -15.19 14.85 13.71
N ARG A 136 -15.09 13.59 13.27
CA ARG A 136 -16.23 12.67 13.17
C ARG A 136 -15.90 11.34 13.81
N THR A 137 -16.62 11.01 14.88
CA THR A 137 -16.62 9.66 15.45
C THR A 137 -17.49 8.76 14.59
N ILE A 138 -16.91 7.70 14.03
CA ILE A 138 -17.59 6.78 13.11
C ILE A 138 -18.04 5.52 13.86
N LEU A 139 -17.19 5.00 14.73
CA LEU A 139 -17.48 3.82 15.54
C LEU A 139 -16.90 3.99 16.94
N LEU A 140 -17.68 3.67 17.96
CA LEU A 140 -17.23 3.45 19.34
C LEU A 140 -17.70 2.04 19.73
N SER A 141 -16.78 1.11 19.94
CA SER A 141 -17.16 -0.29 20.18
C SER A 141 -16.12 -1.08 20.97
N ASP A 142 -16.48 -1.45 22.20
CA ASP A 142 -15.69 -2.35 23.04
C ASP A 142 -15.71 -3.81 22.58
N THR A 143 -16.65 -4.18 21.73
CA THR A 143 -16.78 -5.55 21.21
C THR A 143 -15.95 -5.76 19.95
N HIS A 144 -15.95 -4.79 19.05
CA HIS A 144 -15.24 -4.88 17.76
C HIS A 144 -13.81 -4.33 17.80
N ILE A 145 -13.45 -3.55 18.83
CA ILE A 145 -12.11 -2.97 18.96
C ILE A 145 -11.56 -3.39 20.34
N LYS A 146 -10.71 -4.41 20.38
CA LYS A 146 -10.07 -4.91 21.60
C LYS A 146 -8.67 -4.33 21.73
N GLN A 147 -7.79 -4.67 20.80
CA GLN A 147 -6.42 -4.15 20.76
C GLN A 147 -5.99 -3.88 19.31
N PRO A 148 -6.34 -2.70 18.75
CA PRO A 148 -6.04 -2.39 17.36
C PRO A 148 -4.54 -2.18 17.14
N MET A 149 -4.00 -2.87 16.13
CA MET A 149 -2.58 -2.83 15.78
C MET A 149 -2.27 -1.93 14.60
N SER A 150 -3.14 -1.89 13.60
CA SER A 150 -2.96 -1.11 12.37
C SER A 150 -4.31 -0.72 11.77
N LEU A 151 -4.28 0.30 10.91
CA LEU A 151 -5.44 0.78 10.17
C LEU A 151 -5.02 0.97 8.71
N ALA A 152 -5.89 0.58 7.80
CA ALA A 152 -5.75 0.78 6.36
C ALA A 152 -7.11 1.17 5.76
N MET A 153 -7.08 1.69 4.55
CA MET A 153 -8.28 2.06 3.82
C MET A 153 -8.16 1.64 2.37
N PHE A 154 -9.29 1.26 1.80
CA PHE A 154 -9.43 1.09 0.37
C PHE A 154 -10.87 1.42 -0.01
N GLU A 155 -11.04 2.29 -1.01
CA GLU A 155 -12.36 2.77 -1.44
C GLU A 155 -13.20 3.29 -0.26
N GLU A 156 -14.40 2.75 -0.07
CA GLU A 156 -15.35 3.10 0.98
C GLU A 156 -15.11 2.34 2.29
N LYS A 157 -14.04 1.55 2.39
CA LYS A 157 -13.83 0.62 3.50
C LYS A 157 -12.61 0.98 4.33
N LEU A 158 -12.78 0.84 5.64
CA LEU A 158 -11.68 0.84 6.60
C LEU A 158 -11.40 -0.60 7.03
N TYR A 159 -10.13 -0.91 7.16
CA TYR A 159 -9.62 -2.20 7.60
C TYR A 159 -8.73 -2.02 8.81
N TRP A 160 -8.91 -2.80 9.86
CA TRP A 160 -8.00 -2.77 11.00
C TRP A 160 -7.62 -4.18 11.44
N ALA A 161 -6.35 -4.35 11.79
CA ALA A 161 -5.90 -5.56 12.46
C ALA A 161 -6.10 -5.41 13.96
N ASP A 162 -6.65 -6.42 14.59
CA ASP A 162 -6.86 -6.47 16.04
C ASP A 162 -6.14 -7.70 16.61
N PHE A 163 -5.26 -7.44 17.59
CA PHE A 163 -4.40 -8.45 18.18
C PHE A 163 -5.21 -9.48 18.99
N ASP A 164 -6.03 -9.01 19.92
CA ASP A 164 -6.80 -9.83 20.85
C ASP A 164 -7.90 -10.62 20.15
N GLN A 165 -8.40 -10.12 19.02
CA GLN A 165 -9.42 -10.81 18.23
C GLN A 165 -8.85 -11.70 17.11
N HIS A 166 -7.52 -11.75 17.00
CA HIS A 166 -6.77 -12.56 16.04
C HIS A 166 -7.34 -12.43 14.62
N GLY A 167 -7.47 -11.19 14.13
CA GLY A 167 -8.14 -10.95 12.87
C GLY A 167 -7.98 -9.55 12.29
N VAL A 168 -8.24 -9.46 10.99
CA VAL A 168 -8.51 -8.19 10.31
C VAL A 168 -10.00 -8.01 10.22
N PHE A 169 -10.48 -6.81 10.51
CA PHE A 169 -11.88 -6.44 10.40
C PHE A 169 -12.04 -5.39 9.31
N VAL A 170 -13.25 -5.29 8.78
CA VAL A 170 -13.62 -4.32 7.75
C VAL A 170 -14.95 -3.67 8.10
N MET A 171 -15.11 -2.39 7.78
CA MET A 171 -16.38 -1.66 7.87
C MET A 171 -16.48 -0.56 6.80
N ASN A 172 -17.69 -0.05 6.56
CA ASN A 172 -17.89 1.13 5.74
C ASN A 172 -17.40 2.40 6.48
N LYS A 173 -16.57 3.21 5.81
CA LYS A 173 -15.85 4.34 6.40
C LYS A 173 -16.73 5.56 6.69
N PHE A 174 -17.91 5.65 6.07
CA PHE A 174 -18.77 6.83 6.16
C PHE A 174 -19.78 6.73 7.29
N ASN A 175 -20.34 5.53 7.50
CA ASN A 175 -21.45 5.30 8.44
C ASN A 175 -21.14 4.24 9.51
N GLY A 176 -19.99 3.57 9.46
CA GLY A 176 -19.60 2.55 10.43
C GLY A 176 -20.39 1.24 10.32
N THR A 177 -21.12 1.00 9.22
CA THR A 177 -21.88 -0.24 9.00
C THR A 177 -21.03 -1.35 8.39
N GLU A 178 -21.64 -2.52 8.16
CA GLU A 178 -20.99 -3.68 7.51
C GLU A 178 -19.75 -4.20 8.23
N ILE A 179 -19.71 -4.05 9.57
CA ILE A 179 -18.61 -4.57 10.38
C ILE A 179 -18.59 -6.09 10.29
N ARG A 180 -17.45 -6.64 9.84
CA ARG A 180 -17.22 -8.09 9.81
C ARG A 180 -15.73 -8.41 9.88
N LYS A 181 -15.40 -9.64 10.27
CA LYS A 181 -14.05 -10.17 10.13
C LYS A 181 -13.75 -10.38 8.63
N SER A 182 -12.65 -9.82 8.15
CA SER A 182 -12.14 -10.02 6.80
C SER A 182 -11.52 -11.42 6.73
N THR A 183 -12.18 -12.32 5.99
CA THR A 183 -11.74 -13.71 5.81
C THR A 183 -10.86 -13.91 4.58
N GLY A 184 -10.42 -12.83 3.93
CA GLY A 184 -9.57 -12.89 2.74
C GLY A 184 -10.22 -13.62 1.55
N GLN A 185 -11.56 -13.56 1.42
CA GLN A 185 -12.24 -14.21 0.30
C GLN A 185 -11.62 -13.80 -1.04
N SER A 186 -11.38 -14.81 -1.87
CA SER A 186 -10.72 -14.71 -3.16
C SER A 186 -11.37 -13.66 -4.06
N VAL A 187 -10.53 -12.94 -4.81
CA VAL A 187 -10.97 -12.11 -5.93
C VAL A 187 -11.58 -13.06 -6.96
N GLN A 188 -12.92 -13.12 -7.02
CA GLN A 188 -13.61 -13.69 -8.17
C GLN A 188 -13.38 -12.69 -9.32
N SER A 189 -12.59 -13.06 -10.32
CA SER A 189 -12.45 -12.27 -11.53
C SER A 189 -13.84 -12.04 -12.12
N THR A 190 -14.31 -10.79 -12.10
CA THR A 190 -15.49 -10.36 -12.87
C THR A 190 -15.11 -9.91 -14.27
N GLY A 191 -13.83 -10.05 -14.65
CA GLY A 191 -13.35 -9.72 -15.98
C GLY A 191 -14.15 -10.51 -17.00
N GLN A 192 -14.95 -9.83 -17.82
CA GLN A 192 -15.53 -10.44 -18.99
C GLN A 192 -14.39 -10.98 -19.85
N GLY A 193 -14.40 -12.29 -20.12
CA GLY A 193 -13.41 -12.91 -20.98
C GLY A 193 -13.39 -12.19 -22.33
N VAL A 194 -12.21 -11.75 -22.76
CA VAL A 194 -12.04 -11.14 -24.07
C VAL A 194 -12.14 -12.25 -25.12
N GLN A 195 -13.22 -12.25 -25.91
CA GLN A 195 -13.29 -13.09 -27.10
C GLN A 195 -12.55 -12.42 -28.24
N SER A 196 -11.52 -13.08 -28.75
CA SER A 196 -10.85 -12.66 -30.00
C SER A 196 -11.86 -12.70 -31.14
N THR A 197 -12.13 -11.56 -31.78
CA THR A 197 -13.05 -11.47 -32.93
C THR A 197 -12.38 -11.83 -34.26
N GLY A 198 -11.12 -12.28 -34.23
CA GLY A 198 -10.49 -12.94 -35.37
C GLY A 198 -10.35 -12.13 -36.67
N GLN A 199 -10.51 -10.81 -36.66
CA GLN A 199 -10.23 -10.02 -37.87
C GLN A 199 -8.72 -9.82 -38.03
N GLY A 200 -8.13 -10.61 -38.93
CA GLY A 200 -6.73 -10.53 -39.32
C GLY A 200 -6.37 -9.19 -39.96
N VAL A 201 -5.13 -8.74 -39.72
CA VAL A 201 -4.57 -7.50 -40.27
C VAL A 201 -4.18 -7.76 -41.73
N HIS A 202 -4.78 -7.04 -42.67
CA HIS A 202 -4.42 -7.11 -44.09
C HIS A 202 -3.10 -6.37 -44.32
N SER A 203 -2.05 -7.07 -44.76
CA SER A 203 -0.78 -6.45 -45.15
C SER A 203 -0.94 -5.75 -46.51
N THR A 204 -0.49 -4.49 -46.61
CA THR A 204 -0.47 -3.69 -47.86
C THR A 204 0.93 -3.58 -48.47
N GLY A 205 1.87 -4.44 -48.06
CA GLY A 205 3.23 -4.47 -48.59
C GLY A 205 3.30 -5.08 -49.99
N GLN A 206 4.09 -4.48 -50.89
CA GLN A 206 4.36 -5.02 -52.23
C GLN A 206 5.11 -6.36 -52.15
N GLY A 207 4.67 -7.32 -52.97
CA GLY A 207 5.08 -8.71 -52.93
C GLY A 207 6.56 -8.95 -53.22
N VAL A 208 7.15 -9.92 -52.52
CA VAL A 208 8.50 -10.41 -52.75
C VAL A 208 8.42 -11.66 -53.62
N HIS A 209 8.87 -11.58 -54.87
CA HIS A 209 9.01 -12.73 -55.76
C HIS A 209 10.28 -13.51 -55.40
N SER A 210 10.16 -14.81 -55.11
CA SER A 210 11.30 -15.73 -55.14
C SER A 210 11.17 -16.68 -56.33
N THR A 211 12.27 -16.83 -57.07
CA THR A 211 12.43 -17.59 -58.33
C THR A 211 13.01 -18.99 -58.09
N GLY A 212 12.60 -19.65 -57.01
CA GLY A 212 13.10 -20.97 -56.63
C GLY A 212 12.37 -22.10 -57.35
N HIS A 213 13.10 -23.03 -57.94
CA HIS A 213 12.57 -24.20 -58.64
C HIS A 213 11.67 -25.08 -57.76
N SER A 214 10.55 -25.53 -58.32
CA SER A 214 9.60 -26.48 -57.73
C SER A 214 10.25 -27.83 -57.48
N VAL A 215 10.00 -28.43 -56.31
CA VAL A 215 10.30 -29.85 -56.06
C VAL A 215 9.00 -30.53 -55.63
N HIS A 216 8.53 -31.50 -56.42
CA HIS A 216 7.33 -32.30 -56.15
C HIS A 216 7.66 -33.60 -55.39
N SER A 217 6.60 -34.16 -54.81
CA SER A 217 6.51 -35.07 -53.66
C SER A 217 6.81 -36.54 -53.91
N THR A 218 7.00 -37.29 -52.82
CA THR A 218 6.45 -38.65 -52.70
C THR A 218 5.86 -38.86 -51.30
N SER A 219 4.55 -39.11 -51.29
CA SER A 219 3.75 -39.64 -50.19
C SER A 219 4.12 -41.08 -49.86
N TRP A 220 4.13 -41.45 -48.58
CA TRP A 220 3.96 -42.83 -48.13
C TRP A 220 3.22 -42.86 -46.79
N CYS A 221 2.10 -43.57 -46.77
CA CYS A 221 1.33 -43.98 -45.60
C CYS A 221 1.00 -45.46 -45.80
N PRO A 222 1.37 -46.34 -44.85
CA PRO A 222 0.73 -47.64 -44.72
C PRO A 222 0.01 -47.76 -43.37
N ILE A 223 -1.31 -47.92 -43.50
CA ILE A 223 -2.23 -48.81 -42.79
C ILE A 223 -1.52 -49.97 -42.07
N ASP A 224 -1.76 -50.16 -40.76
CA ASP A 224 -2.58 -51.28 -40.27
C ASP A 224 -2.84 -51.23 -38.77
N TRP A 225 -3.99 -51.78 -38.42
CA TRP A 225 -4.55 -51.93 -37.07
C TRP A 225 -3.90 -53.10 -36.34
N GLU A 226 -3.78 -53.01 -35.02
CA GLU A 226 -4.07 -54.16 -34.15
C GLU A 226 -4.46 -53.69 -32.73
N CYS A 227 -5.73 -53.93 -32.40
CA CYS A 227 -6.20 -54.04 -31.03
C CYS A 227 -5.83 -55.42 -30.50
N HIS A 228 -5.25 -55.51 -29.31
CA HIS A 228 -5.45 -56.66 -28.43
C HIS A 228 -5.58 -56.21 -26.97
N PHE A 229 -6.67 -56.69 -26.36
CA PHE A 229 -7.02 -56.62 -24.94
C PHE A 229 -5.94 -57.29 -24.07
N ILE A 230 -5.57 -56.68 -22.94
CA ILE A 230 -6.06 -56.92 -21.56
C ILE A 230 -5.75 -55.67 -20.74
#